data_AF-A0A2E2DCS6-F1
#
_entry.id   AF-A0A2E2DCS6-F1
#
_cell.length_a   1.000
_cell.length_b   1.000
_cell.length_c   1.000
_cell.angle_alpha   90.00
_cell.angle_beta   90.00
_cell.angle_gamma   90.00
#
_symmetry.space_group_name_H-M   'P 1'
#
loop_
_entity.id
_entity.type
_entity.pdbx_description
1 polymer ?
#
loop_
_entity_poly.entity_id
_entity_poly.type
_entity_poly.pdbx_seq_one_letter_code
_entity_poly.pdbx_strand_id
1 'polypeptide(L)'
;MTASFTKTHWLFLLLAALLTVAQPSAEAGLISGLSKLGKSIDAPDSPHGSSFRFADELAHYPEGGVAEISFNPSQNQWLAKTPDGKSVPVHQFTETAADANKQATLLLSESHLPYSLDAFNKLPSDVAIKIKSRQGKTYSLTTSPTTKLIDKHISISISDISALKTAMWQLQRPISSSNMRLIQLADNPEVTLPKQNYGSKIPVDKVGTKQLLNALKTMRQQTFVISAKVENGFLMHGKEKIAVKDLEKVAADRDISLIILGSDKPKKTLQTLAKDWQKKKDDGSLNTYTTGDFYNAFAAKNSSAPIPVGIDSSGKLRTALHFDHRAPTKAAVEKQSSSLELASMPLNVLAKSAMLLQPNEARAKELDDRIHPLIPSWVHLSLIASLAIGLVSYKTSWFLYLKLWSSPVRVNYPTWHAFTIRYLLHRLGFVLLYLPLLGFISPIYILITWTYKIIHFLLIRPASWILSKFS
;
A
#
# COMPACT_ATOMS: atom_id res chain seq x y z
N MET A 1 46.89 21.68 -14.55
CA MET A 1 45.88 22.01 -15.58
C MET A 1 44.54 22.25 -14.90
N THR A 2 44.07 23.50 -14.92
CA THR A 2 42.80 23.93 -14.31
C THR A 2 41.62 23.48 -15.16
N ALA A 3 40.71 22.68 -14.59
CA ALA A 3 39.52 22.23 -15.29
C ALA A 3 38.49 23.38 -15.39
N SER A 4 37.99 23.69 -16.59
CA SER A 4 37.03 24.79 -16.75
C SER A 4 35.68 24.43 -16.11
N PHE A 5 35.40 25.09 -14.98
CA PHE A 5 34.17 24.93 -14.19
C PHE A 5 32.89 25.22 -15.00
N THR A 6 33.04 26.03 -16.05
CA THR A 6 32.00 26.52 -16.95
C THR A 6 31.29 25.42 -17.75
N LYS A 7 32.00 24.41 -18.28
CA LYS A 7 31.39 23.41 -19.17
C LYS A 7 30.44 22.44 -18.46
N THR A 8 30.68 22.15 -17.19
CA THR A 8 29.78 21.35 -16.35
C THR A 8 28.52 22.13 -15.97
N HIS A 9 28.62 23.44 -15.72
CA HIS A 9 27.47 24.30 -15.39
C HIS A 9 26.48 24.40 -16.56
N TRP A 10 26.98 24.61 -17.79
CA TRP A 10 26.13 24.63 -18.99
C TRP A 10 25.40 23.31 -19.22
N LEU A 11 26.03 22.16 -18.95
CA LEU A 11 25.38 20.86 -19.11
C LEU A 11 24.28 20.64 -18.05
N PHE A 12 24.46 21.16 -16.83
CA PHE A 12 23.45 21.14 -15.76
C PHE A 12 22.25 22.05 -16.08
N LEU A 13 22.51 23.29 -16.54
CA LEU A 13 21.48 24.23 -16.98
C LEU A 13 20.70 23.73 -18.19
N LEU A 14 21.37 23.08 -19.15
CA LEU A 14 20.72 22.51 -20.33
C LEU A 14 19.91 21.25 -20.00
N LEU A 15 20.33 20.45 -19.00
CA LEU A 15 19.49 19.38 -18.43
C LEU A 15 18.25 19.94 -17.74
N ALA A 16 18.41 20.98 -16.93
CA ALA A 16 17.30 21.65 -16.24
C ALA A 16 16.30 22.28 -17.23
N ALA A 17 16.79 22.91 -18.30
CA ALA A 17 15.95 23.47 -19.37
C ALA A 17 15.24 22.38 -20.20
N LEU A 18 15.88 21.24 -20.47
CA LEU A 18 15.21 20.09 -21.10
C LEU A 18 14.12 19.49 -20.18
N LEU A 19 14.35 19.46 -18.86
CA LEU A 19 13.36 19.00 -17.88
C LEU A 19 12.17 19.95 -17.72
N THR A 20 12.31 21.25 -17.99
CA THR A 20 11.19 22.21 -17.97
C THR A 20 10.44 22.29 -19.30
N VAL A 21 11.12 22.12 -20.45
CA VAL A 21 10.51 22.19 -21.79
C VAL A 21 9.86 20.86 -22.20
N ALA A 22 10.35 19.72 -21.70
CA ALA A 22 9.74 18.41 -21.94
C ALA A 22 8.57 18.10 -20.98
N GLN A 23 7.60 19.00 -20.90
CA GLN A 23 6.27 18.69 -20.37
C GLN A 23 5.32 18.28 -21.50
N PRO A 24 5.22 16.99 -21.87
CA PRO A 24 3.95 16.51 -22.38
C PRO A 24 2.90 16.65 -21.26
N SER A 25 1.64 16.84 -21.63
CA SER A 25 0.48 16.87 -20.74
C SER A 25 0.13 15.48 -20.18
N ALA A 26 1.13 14.80 -19.59
CA ALA A 26 0.99 13.57 -18.84
C ALA A 26 0.87 13.91 -17.34
N GLU A 27 -0.29 13.60 -16.77
CA GLU A 27 -0.64 13.93 -15.38
C GLU A 27 0.41 13.41 -14.38
N ALA A 28 0.98 14.34 -13.61
CA ALA A 28 1.53 14.17 -12.25
C ALA A 28 2.56 13.05 -11.95
N GLY A 29 3.04 12.24 -12.90
CA GLY A 29 3.88 11.07 -12.63
C GLY A 29 5.32 11.38 -12.17
N LEU A 30 6.18 11.84 -13.08
CA LEU A 30 7.63 11.88 -12.87
C LEU A 30 8.08 12.90 -11.81
N ILE A 31 7.52 14.12 -11.83
CA ILE A 31 7.95 15.19 -10.91
C ILE A 31 7.37 14.98 -9.50
N SER A 32 6.19 14.37 -9.35
CA SER A 32 5.70 13.97 -8.02
C SER A 32 6.51 12.80 -7.44
N GLY A 33 6.94 11.83 -8.27
CA GLY A 33 7.84 10.76 -7.85
C GLY A 33 9.20 11.27 -7.38
N LEU A 34 9.83 12.18 -8.11
CA LEU A 34 11.12 12.77 -7.73
C LEU A 34 11.02 13.68 -6.49
N SER A 35 9.92 14.44 -6.33
CA SER A 35 9.69 15.25 -5.12
C SER A 35 9.31 14.40 -3.90
N LYS A 36 8.72 13.21 -4.07
CA LYS A 36 8.57 12.21 -3.01
C LYS A 36 9.93 11.62 -2.60
N LEU A 37 10.77 11.22 -3.54
CA LEU A 37 12.14 10.74 -3.28
C LEU A 37 13.01 11.79 -2.56
N GLY A 38 12.87 13.06 -2.91
CA GLY A 38 13.56 14.15 -2.20
C GLY A 38 13.04 14.40 -0.77
N LYS A 39 11.78 14.05 -0.48
CA LYS A 39 11.20 14.16 0.87
C LYS A 39 11.48 12.94 1.75
N SER A 40 11.66 11.75 1.18
CA SER A 40 11.86 10.50 1.95
C SER A 40 13.19 10.42 2.72
N ILE A 41 14.09 11.39 2.57
CA ILE A 41 15.38 11.44 3.28
C ILE A 41 15.26 12.22 4.60
N ASP A 42 14.34 13.20 4.70
CA ASP A 42 14.21 14.09 5.88
C ASP A 42 12.76 14.23 6.43
N ALA A 43 11.76 13.55 5.84
CA ALA A 43 10.39 13.57 6.32
C ALA A 43 9.80 12.16 6.48
N PRO A 44 9.11 11.85 7.61
CA PRO A 44 8.32 10.62 7.71
C PRO A 44 7.19 10.63 6.68
N ASP A 45 7.01 9.50 5.99
CA ASP A 45 6.07 9.34 4.88
C ASP A 45 4.67 9.83 5.22
N SER A 46 4.16 10.78 4.43
CA SER A 46 2.83 11.33 4.65
C SER A 46 2.15 11.77 3.34
N PRO A 47 0.93 11.27 3.10
CA PRO A 47 -0.21 12.10 2.74
C PRO A 47 -0.89 12.56 4.05
N HIS A 48 -0.59 13.77 4.49
CA HIS A 48 -1.30 14.54 5.53
C HIS A 48 -2.04 13.76 6.65
N GLY A 49 -1.31 12.92 7.39
CA GLY A 49 -1.60 12.70 8.81
C GLY A 49 -0.91 13.79 9.61
N SER A 50 -1.58 14.42 10.57
CA SER A 50 -0.89 15.26 11.55
C SER A 50 0.16 14.42 12.29
N SER A 51 1.28 15.02 12.67
CA SER A 51 2.27 14.40 13.56
C SER A 51 1.71 14.37 14.99
N PHE A 52 0.66 13.57 15.16
CA PHE A 52 -0.14 13.46 16.37
C PHE A 52 0.77 13.10 17.55
N ARG A 53 0.93 14.02 18.51
CA ARG A 53 1.68 13.72 19.73
C ARG A 53 0.74 13.03 20.70
N PHE A 54 1.17 11.88 21.21
CA PHE A 54 0.39 11.09 22.18
C PHE A 54 0.01 11.89 23.44
N ALA A 55 0.86 12.86 23.81
CA ALA A 55 0.61 13.84 24.86
C ALA A 55 -0.67 14.68 24.62
N ASP A 56 -1.00 14.98 23.37
CA ASP A 56 -2.18 15.78 23.03
C ASP A 56 -3.48 15.01 23.30
N GLU A 57 -3.49 13.68 23.12
CA GLU A 57 -4.64 12.82 23.48
C GLU A 57 -4.77 12.66 25.00
N LEU A 58 -3.64 12.46 25.70
CA LEU A 58 -3.61 12.39 27.16
C LEU A 58 -4.12 13.68 27.80
N ALA A 59 -3.87 14.85 27.19
CA ALA A 59 -4.41 16.13 27.64
C ALA A 59 -5.95 16.25 27.51
N HIS A 60 -6.58 15.45 26.64
CA HIS A 60 -8.05 15.36 26.56
C HIS A 60 -8.64 14.42 27.64
N TYR A 61 -7.80 13.72 28.41
CA TYR A 61 -8.18 12.86 29.53
C TYR A 61 -7.50 13.34 30.84
N PRO A 62 -7.81 14.55 31.34
CA PRO A 62 -7.12 15.20 32.47
C PRO A 62 -7.29 14.51 33.83
N GLU A 63 -7.94 13.35 33.87
CA GLU A 63 -8.47 12.71 35.08
C GLU A 63 -7.75 11.42 35.49
N GLY A 64 -6.60 11.11 34.87
CA GLY A 64 -5.70 10.02 35.29
C GLY A 64 -6.15 8.60 34.95
N GLY A 65 -7.36 8.39 34.42
CA GLY A 65 -7.83 7.06 34.00
C GLY A 65 -7.22 6.52 32.69
N VAL A 66 -6.32 7.27 32.05
CA VAL A 66 -5.70 6.91 30.76
C VAL A 66 -4.17 7.03 30.84
N ALA A 67 -3.46 6.00 30.37
CA ALA A 67 -2.00 6.01 30.27
C ALA A 67 -1.51 5.46 28.93
N GLU A 68 -0.39 5.98 28.43
CA GLU A 68 0.35 5.37 27.32
C GLU A 68 1.15 4.17 27.87
N ILE A 69 1.01 2.98 27.28
CA ILE A 69 1.78 1.81 27.68
C ILE A 69 2.91 1.48 26.72
N SER A 70 4.02 1.03 27.32
CA SER A 70 5.16 0.45 26.61
C SER A 70 5.59 -0.85 27.29
N PHE A 71 5.98 -1.84 26.51
CA PHE A 71 6.52 -3.09 27.02
C PHE A 71 8.04 -2.98 27.11
N ASN A 72 8.62 -3.16 28.31
CA ASN A 72 10.07 -3.24 28.47
C ASN A 72 10.53 -4.71 28.34
N PRO A 73 11.25 -5.11 27.27
CA PRO A 73 11.67 -6.49 27.09
C PRO A 73 12.69 -6.95 28.13
N SER A 74 13.56 -6.06 28.63
CA SER A 74 14.63 -6.42 29.58
C SER A 74 14.10 -6.75 30.97
N GLN A 75 13.05 -6.05 31.40
CA GLN A 75 12.36 -6.29 32.67
C GLN A 75 11.13 -7.21 32.51
N ASN A 76 10.72 -7.52 31.28
CA ASN A 76 9.57 -8.35 30.94
C ASN A 76 8.26 -7.86 31.61
N GLN A 77 8.11 -6.53 31.69
CA GLN A 77 7.06 -5.80 32.40
C GLN A 77 6.48 -4.69 31.52
N TRP A 78 5.23 -4.32 31.78
CA TRP A 78 4.59 -3.16 31.16
C TRP A 78 4.73 -1.91 32.02
N LEU A 79 5.12 -0.82 31.38
CA LEU A 79 5.21 0.50 31.98
C LEU A 79 4.10 1.40 31.42
N ALA A 80 3.29 1.95 32.32
CA ALA A 80 2.29 2.99 32.05
C ALA A 80 2.93 4.37 32.27
N LYS A 81 2.88 5.21 31.25
CA LYS A 81 3.25 6.62 31.31
C LYS A 81 1.98 7.44 31.55
N THR A 82 1.91 8.09 32.70
CA THR A 82 0.77 8.93 33.09
C THR A 82 0.79 10.27 32.34
N PRO A 83 -0.31 11.05 32.34
CA PRO A 83 -0.34 12.40 31.76
C PRO A 83 0.76 13.32 32.32
N ASP A 84 1.18 13.13 33.57
CA ASP A 84 2.29 13.86 34.22
C ASP A 84 3.69 13.50 33.68
N GLY A 85 3.76 12.59 32.70
CA GLY A 85 5.00 12.11 32.09
C GLY A 85 5.78 11.08 32.90
N LYS A 86 5.33 10.75 34.12
CA LYS A 86 5.93 9.71 34.98
C LYS A 86 5.63 8.32 34.43
N SER A 87 6.64 7.45 34.43
CA SER A 87 6.48 6.03 34.07
C SER A 87 6.40 5.17 35.33
N VAL A 88 5.31 4.41 35.47
CA VAL A 88 5.05 3.48 36.58
C VAL A 88 4.69 2.10 36.04
N PRO A 89 4.90 1.00 36.79
CA PRO A 89 4.37 -0.32 36.42
C PRO A 89 2.84 -0.28 36.21
N VAL A 90 2.33 -0.98 35.19
CA VAL A 90 0.88 -0.97 34.87
C VAL A 90 0.01 -1.35 36.06
N HIS A 91 0.40 -2.33 36.88
CA HIS A 91 -0.39 -2.75 38.05
C HIS A 91 -0.63 -1.61 39.04
N GLN A 92 0.40 -0.81 39.35
CA GLN A 92 0.28 0.36 40.24
C GLN A 92 -0.62 1.45 39.64
N PHE A 93 -0.57 1.64 38.32
CA PHE A 93 -1.48 2.55 37.63
C PHE A 93 -2.94 2.08 37.70
N THR A 94 -3.19 0.78 37.49
CA THR A 94 -4.54 0.21 37.52
C THR A 94 -5.13 0.19 38.93
N GLU A 95 -4.31 -0.08 39.95
CA GLU A 95 -4.69 0.05 41.37
C GLU A 95 -5.08 1.50 41.70
N THR A 96 -4.23 2.48 41.35
CA THR A 96 -4.51 3.91 41.57
C THR A 96 -5.79 4.38 40.84
N ALA A 97 -6.08 3.85 39.65
CA ALA A 97 -7.30 4.14 38.93
C ALA A 97 -8.55 3.50 39.57
N ALA A 98 -8.43 2.27 40.07
CA ALA A 98 -9.49 1.55 40.78
C ALA A 98 -9.83 2.22 42.12
N ASP A 99 -8.83 2.63 42.90
CA ASP A 99 -9.00 3.40 44.14
C ASP A 99 -9.75 4.73 43.90
N ALA A 100 -9.56 5.33 42.71
CA ALA A 100 -10.27 6.52 42.27
C ALA A 100 -11.67 6.25 41.68
N ASN A 101 -12.15 5.00 41.69
CA ASN A 101 -13.39 4.54 41.04
C ASN A 101 -13.44 4.83 39.52
N LYS A 102 -12.29 4.75 38.81
CA LYS A 102 -12.18 5.00 37.36
C LYS A 102 -11.79 3.75 36.60
N GLN A 103 -12.42 3.54 35.44
CA GLN A 103 -12.03 2.46 34.54
C GLN A 103 -10.72 2.81 33.83
N ALA A 104 -9.65 2.07 34.14
CA ALA A 104 -8.37 2.23 33.48
C ALA A 104 -8.46 1.91 31.97
N THR A 105 -7.91 2.80 31.14
CA THR A 105 -7.73 2.60 29.70
C THR A 105 -6.25 2.71 29.36
N LEU A 106 -5.70 1.66 28.74
CA LEU A 106 -4.28 1.64 28.33
C LEU A 106 -4.21 1.88 26.82
N LEU A 107 -3.51 2.94 26.42
CA LEU A 107 -3.26 3.28 25.03
C LEU A 107 -1.88 2.76 24.60
N LEU A 108 -1.83 1.91 23.58
CA LEU A 108 -0.60 1.35 23.02
C LEU A 108 -0.35 1.89 21.61
N SER A 109 0.81 2.52 21.38
CA SER A 109 1.25 2.84 20.03
C SER A 109 1.67 1.58 19.28
N GLU A 110 1.35 1.49 17.98
CA GLU A 110 1.83 0.45 17.08
C GLU A 110 3.38 0.31 17.07
N SER A 111 4.11 1.39 17.38
CA SER A 111 5.57 1.39 17.52
C SER A 111 6.07 0.62 18.74
N HIS A 112 5.24 0.45 19.77
CA HIS A 112 5.57 -0.18 21.05
C HIS A 112 4.95 -1.58 21.21
N LEU A 113 4.43 -2.17 20.11
CA LEU A 113 3.90 -3.54 20.12
C LEU A 113 4.98 -4.55 20.56
N PRO A 114 4.66 -5.47 21.48
CA PRO A 114 5.60 -6.49 21.96
C PRO A 114 5.93 -7.52 20.87
N TYR A 115 6.95 -8.35 21.11
CA TYR A 115 7.35 -9.41 20.17
C TYR A 115 6.41 -10.64 20.17
N SER A 116 5.77 -10.95 21.32
CA SER A 116 4.78 -12.02 21.44
C SER A 116 3.45 -11.48 22.00
N LEU A 117 2.34 -12.16 21.69
CA LEU A 117 1.05 -11.91 22.31
C LEU A 117 1.05 -12.24 23.81
N ASP A 118 1.91 -13.13 24.28
CA ASP A 118 1.99 -13.54 25.69
C ASP A 118 2.26 -12.37 26.64
N ALA A 119 2.88 -11.29 26.13
CA ALA A 119 3.04 -10.06 26.88
C ALA A 119 1.69 -9.48 27.33
N PHE A 120 0.64 -9.55 26.49
CA PHE A 120 -0.69 -9.05 26.85
C PHE A 120 -1.37 -9.88 27.94
N ASN A 121 -0.99 -11.15 28.15
CA ASN A 121 -1.51 -11.98 29.25
C ASN A 121 -1.06 -11.50 30.63
N LYS A 122 -0.07 -10.59 30.70
CA LYS A 122 0.39 -9.93 31.94
C LYS A 122 -0.36 -8.65 32.27
N LEU A 123 -1.22 -8.15 31.37
CA LEU A 123 -2.05 -6.99 31.67
C LEU A 123 -3.26 -7.44 32.50
N PRO A 124 -3.75 -6.62 33.45
CA PRO A 124 -4.98 -6.92 34.18
C PRO A 124 -6.18 -7.08 33.23
N SER A 125 -7.03 -8.07 33.51
CA SER A 125 -8.09 -8.53 32.59
C SER A 125 -9.32 -7.61 32.50
N ASP A 126 -9.44 -6.70 33.46
CA ASP A 126 -10.51 -5.71 33.64
C ASP A 126 -10.29 -4.41 32.85
N VAL A 127 -9.11 -4.27 32.22
CA VAL A 127 -8.62 -3.01 31.67
C VAL A 127 -8.88 -2.89 30.16
N ALA A 128 -9.33 -1.71 29.73
CA ALA A 128 -9.61 -1.44 28.33
C ALA A 128 -8.30 -1.15 27.56
N ILE A 129 -7.81 -2.12 26.79
CA ILE A 129 -6.64 -1.96 25.93
C ILE A 129 -7.08 -1.35 24.59
N LYS A 130 -6.47 -0.22 24.21
CA LYS A 130 -6.66 0.46 22.93
C LYS A 130 -5.32 0.58 22.20
N ILE A 131 -5.26 0.13 20.94
CA ILE A 131 -4.06 0.23 20.10
C ILE A 131 -4.26 1.32 19.07
N LYS A 132 -3.34 2.28 19.00
CA LYS A 132 -3.34 3.35 18.00
C LYS A 132 -2.37 3.01 16.86
N SER A 133 -2.87 2.99 15.63
CA SER A 133 -2.02 2.79 14.44
C SER A 133 -1.23 4.04 14.09
N ARG A 134 -0.18 3.87 13.28
CA ARG A 134 0.60 4.99 12.72
C ARG A 134 -0.24 6.00 11.94
N GLN A 135 -1.40 5.59 11.42
CA GLN A 135 -2.34 6.46 10.68
C GLN A 135 -3.37 7.14 11.60
N GLY A 136 -3.21 7.02 12.92
CA GLY A 136 -4.04 7.69 13.92
C GLY A 136 -5.36 6.98 14.24
N LYS A 137 -5.67 5.84 13.61
CA LYS A 137 -6.88 5.07 13.90
C LYS A 137 -6.69 4.22 15.15
N THR A 138 -7.65 4.29 16.06
CA THR A 138 -7.62 3.56 17.34
C THR A 138 -8.53 2.33 17.29
N TYR A 139 -7.99 1.20 17.70
CA TYR A 139 -8.65 -0.10 17.79
C TYR A 139 -8.72 -0.54 19.24
N SER A 140 -9.69 -1.37 19.62
CA SER A 140 -9.70 -2.01 20.94
C SER A 140 -9.12 -3.43 20.86
N LEU A 141 -8.34 -3.86 21.84
CA LEU A 141 -7.84 -5.23 21.96
C LEU A 141 -8.52 -5.91 23.14
N THR A 142 -8.99 -7.14 22.94
CA THR A 142 -9.48 -8.02 24.00
C THR A 142 -8.61 -9.28 24.01
N THR A 143 -8.24 -9.77 25.20
CA THR A 143 -7.28 -10.88 25.37
C THR A 143 -7.94 -12.19 25.78
N SER A 144 -9.04 -12.12 26.54
CA SER A 144 -9.78 -13.28 27.06
C SER A 144 -11.10 -13.50 26.28
N PRO A 145 -11.46 -14.75 25.90
CA PRO A 145 -10.69 -15.99 26.01
C PRO A 145 -9.68 -16.21 24.87
N THR A 146 -9.68 -15.34 23.85
CA THR A 146 -8.78 -15.37 22.70
C THR A 146 -8.47 -13.94 22.29
N THR A 147 -7.24 -13.64 21.89
CA THR A 147 -6.88 -12.31 21.41
C THR A 147 -7.72 -11.89 20.19
N LYS A 148 -8.50 -10.80 20.32
CA LYS A 148 -9.31 -10.22 19.25
C LYS A 148 -9.07 -8.72 19.14
N LEU A 149 -8.84 -8.27 17.91
CA LEU A 149 -8.83 -6.87 17.52
C LEU A 149 -10.26 -6.43 17.18
N ILE A 150 -10.72 -5.31 17.73
CA ILE A 150 -12.06 -4.77 17.56
C ILE A 150 -11.98 -3.36 16.94
N ASP A 151 -12.71 -3.14 15.85
CA ASP A 151 -12.90 -1.84 15.19
C ASP A 151 -14.40 -1.53 15.16
N LYS A 152 -14.89 -0.77 16.15
CA LYS A 152 -16.32 -0.46 16.35
C LYS A 152 -17.18 -1.74 16.49
N HIS A 153 -17.80 -2.22 15.41
CA HIS A 153 -18.72 -3.36 15.37
C HIS A 153 -18.15 -4.58 14.62
N ILE A 154 -16.85 -4.61 14.34
CA ILE A 154 -16.18 -5.80 13.77
C ILE A 154 -15.12 -6.33 14.73
N SER A 155 -14.91 -7.65 14.71
CA SER A 155 -13.88 -8.33 15.51
C SER A 155 -13.10 -9.31 14.65
N ILE A 156 -11.78 -9.34 14.83
CA ILE A 156 -10.86 -10.23 14.11
C ILE A 156 -10.06 -11.01 15.14
N SER A 157 -10.02 -12.33 15.01
CA SER A 157 -9.19 -13.20 15.84
C SER A 157 -7.72 -13.08 15.45
N ILE A 158 -6.84 -12.95 16.44
CA ILE A 158 -5.41 -12.67 16.25
C ILE A 158 -4.59 -13.85 16.79
N SER A 159 -3.80 -14.50 15.93
CA SER A 159 -2.91 -15.62 16.29
C SER A 159 -1.57 -15.18 16.84
N ASP A 160 -1.02 -14.07 16.33
CA ASP A 160 0.30 -13.56 16.66
C ASP A 160 0.41 -12.04 16.36
N ILE A 161 1.55 -11.44 16.70
CA ILE A 161 1.82 -10.00 16.49
C ILE A 161 1.89 -9.62 14.99
N SER A 162 2.27 -10.54 14.10
CA SER A 162 2.27 -10.31 12.65
C SER A 162 0.85 -10.26 12.10
N ALA A 163 -0.03 -11.15 12.57
CA ALA A 163 -1.46 -11.12 12.28
C ALA A 163 -2.11 -9.83 12.83
N LEU A 164 -1.73 -9.37 14.02
CA LEU A 164 -2.17 -8.08 14.59
C LEU A 164 -1.81 -6.89 13.69
N LYS A 165 -0.53 -6.79 13.30
CA LYS A 165 -0.04 -5.74 12.39
C LYS A 165 -0.74 -5.81 11.02
N THR A 166 -0.89 -7.01 10.47
CA THR A 166 -1.59 -7.25 9.21
C THR A 166 -3.06 -6.83 9.29
N ALA A 167 -3.76 -7.16 10.37
CA ALA A 167 -5.15 -6.78 10.59
C ALA A 167 -5.30 -5.26 10.69
N MET A 168 -4.53 -4.60 11.56
CA MET A 168 -4.51 -3.14 11.68
C MET A 168 -4.22 -2.47 10.34
N TRP A 169 -3.19 -2.95 9.63
CA TRP A 169 -2.78 -2.38 8.33
C TRP A 169 -3.84 -2.57 7.24
N GLN A 170 -4.51 -3.72 7.17
CA GLN A 170 -5.60 -3.94 6.21
C GLN A 170 -6.83 -3.08 6.54
N LEU A 171 -7.23 -3.00 7.82
CA LEU A 171 -8.43 -2.27 8.24
C LEU A 171 -8.37 -0.75 7.99
N GLN A 172 -7.17 -0.16 7.99
CA GLN A 172 -7.00 1.27 7.71
C GLN A 172 -6.91 1.61 6.21
N ARG A 173 -6.74 0.62 5.31
CA ARG A 173 -6.60 0.93 3.87
C ARG A 173 -7.90 1.48 3.29
N PRO A 174 -7.85 2.52 2.44
CA PRO A 174 -8.97 2.91 1.59
C PRO A 174 -9.45 1.73 0.73
N ILE A 175 -10.77 1.57 0.61
CA ILE A 175 -11.37 0.54 -0.27
C ILE A 175 -11.28 0.97 -1.74
N SER A 176 -11.50 2.26 -1.97
CA SER A 176 -11.49 2.87 -3.29
C SER A 176 -10.06 3.18 -3.71
N SER A 177 -9.55 2.38 -4.66
CA SER A 177 -8.76 2.98 -5.72
C SER A 177 -9.61 4.03 -6.43
N SER A 178 -8.98 5.04 -7.05
CA SER A 178 -9.66 6.09 -7.82
C SER A 178 -10.61 5.55 -8.92
N ASN A 179 -10.40 4.30 -9.33
CA ASN A 179 -11.15 3.58 -10.35
C ASN A 179 -11.89 2.38 -9.74
N MET A 180 -13.09 2.63 -9.25
CA MET A 180 -14.00 1.64 -8.68
C MET A 180 -15.15 1.33 -9.65
N ARG A 181 -15.50 0.05 -9.80
CA ARG A 181 -16.63 -0.41 -10.61
C ARG A 181 -17.53 -1.37 -9.84
N LEU A 182 -18.83 -1.11 -9.86
CA LEU A 182 -19.84 -2.02 -9.33
C LEU A 182 -20.36 -2.85 -10.51
N ILE A 183 -20.27 -4.17 -10.39
CA ILE A 183 -20.50 -5.11 -11.47
C ILE A 183 -21.76 -5.91 -11.17
N GLN A 184 -22.80 -5.67 -11.96
CA GLN A 184 -24.00 -6.48 -11.99
C GLN A 184 -23.85 -7.58 -13.05
N LEU A 185 -24.05 -8.83 -12.67
CA LEU A 185 -24.20 -9.92 -13.64
C LEU A 185 -25.47 -9.69 -14.48
N ALA A 186 -25.31 -9.86 -15.80
CA ALA A 186 -26.36 -9.70 -16.79
C ALA A 186 -26.94 -11.05 -17.21
N ASP A 187 -28.26 -11.08 -17.42
CA ASP A 187 -29.00 -12.28 -17.80
C ASP A 187 -28.58 -12.83 -19.18
N ASN A 188 -28.02 -11.97 -20.04
CA ASN A 188 -27.33 -12.38 -21.27
C ASN A 188 -25.83 -12.61 -20.97
N PRO A 189 -25.31 -13.85 -21.16
CA PRO A 189 -23.96 -14.23 -20.78
C PRO A 189 -22.85 -13.62 -21.65
N GLU A 190 -23.18 -13.01 -22.79
CA GLU A 190 -22.22 -12.48 -23.76
C GLU A 190 -22.01 -10.95 -23.67
N VAL A 191 -22.74 -10.26 -22.77
CA VAL A 191 -22.62 -8.81 -22.58
C VAL A 191 -21.19 -8.45 -22.16
N THR A 192 -20.49 -7.68 -22.98
CA THR A 192 -19.16 -7.17 -22.68
C THR A 192 -19.23 -6.01 -21.69
N LEU A 193 -18.22 -5.91 -20.81
CA LEU A 193 -18.11 -4.79 -19.86
C LEU A 193 -17.92 -3.47 -20.64
N PRO A 194 -18.71 -2.43 -20.38
CA PRO A 194 -18.57 -1.15 -21.07
C PRO A 194 -17.23 -0.45 -20.75
N LYS A 195 -16.83 0.46 -21.65
CA LYS A 195 -15.77 1.42 -21.37
C LYS A 195 -16.15 2.25 -20.14
N GLN A 196 -15.16 2.59 -19.31
CA GLN A 196 -15.42 3.34 -18.07
C GLN A 196 -15.90 4.75 -18.42
N ASN A 197 -17.10 5.09 -17.95
CA ASN A 197 -17.57 6.47 -18.00
C ASN A 197 -17.14 7.17 -16.70
N TYR A 198 -16.18 8.09 -16.82
CA TYR A 198 -15.72 8.94 -15.71
C TYR A 198 -16.73 10.04 -15.42
N GLY A 199 -17.89 9.65 -14.87
CA GLY A 199 -18.98 10.55 -14.50
C GLY A 199 -18.96 11.00 -13.04
N SER A 200 -19.82 11.96 -12.73
CA SER A 200 -20.14 12.33 -11.34
C SER A 200 -20.75 11.15 -10.58
N LYS A 201 -21.55 10.31 -11.25
CA LYS A 201 -22.19 9.12 -10.67
C LYS A 201 -21.28 7.88 -10.68
N ILE A 202 -21.30 7.11 -9.60
CA ILE A 202 -20.67 5.78 -9.51
C ILE A 202 -21.46 4.81 -10.42
N PRO A 203 -20.82 4.21 -11.44
CA PRO A 203 -21.51 3.33 -12.39
C PRO A 203 -21.76 1.93 -11.79
N VAL A 204 -22.93 1.38 -12.08
CA VAL A 204 -23.23 -0.05 -11.95
C VAL A 204 -23.20 -0.65 -13.36
N ASP A 205 -22.03 -1.13 -13.75
CA ASP A 205 -21.79 -1.74 -15.06
C ASP A 205 -22.43 -3.14 -15.12
N LYS A 206 -22.95 -3.51 -16.29
CA LYS A 206 -23.45 -4.86 -16.56
C LYS A 206 -22.38 -5.68 -17.29
N VAL A 207 -22.23 -6.95 -16.92
CA VAL A 207 -21.37 -7.90 -17.65
C VAL A 207 -22.00 -9.29 -17.66
N GLY A 208 -21.86 -9.97 -18.79
CA GLY A 208 -22.24 -11.36 -18.94
C GLY A 208 -21.27 -12.28 -18.19
N THR A 209 -21.82 -13.35 -17.63
CA THR A 209 -21.09 -14.41 -16.89
C THR A 209 -19.87 -14.94 -17.64
N LYS A 210 -20.00 -15.29 -18.93
CA LYS A 210 -18.89 -15.80 -19.76
C LYS A 210 -17.83 -14.74 -20.03
N GLN A 211 -18.22 -13.46 -20.09
CA GLN A 211 -17.30 -12.35 -20.33
C GLN A 211 -16.61 -11.83 -19.06
N LEU A 212 -17.12 -12.11 -17.85
CA LEU A 212 -16.58 -11.58 -16.59
C LEU A 212 -15.07 -11.88 -16.41
N LEU A 213 -14.65 -13.13 -16.59
CA LEU A 213 -13.24 -13.52 -16.45
C LEU A 213 -12.35 -12.85 -17.51
N ASN A 214 -12.88 -12.61 -18.71
CA ASN A 214 -12.16 -11.92 -19.78
C ASN A 214 -12.04 -10.41 -19.48
N ALA A 215 -13.11 -9.78 -19.00
CA ALA A 215 -13.13 -8.38 -18.57
C ALA A 215 -12.19 -8.11 -17.37
N LEU A 216 -12.07 -9.05 -16.43
CA LEU A 216 -11.07 -8.94 -15.36
C LEU A 216 -9.64 -9.10 -15.89
N LYS A 217 -9.41 -9.94 -16.92
CA LYS A 217 -8.08 -10.09 -17.54
C LYS A 217 -7.61 -8.84 -18.30
N THR A 218 -8.50 -7.99 -18.79
CA THR A 218 -8.12 -6.77 -19.54
C THR A 218 -7.86 -5.55 -18.65
N MET A 219 -8.27 -5.60 -17.37
CA MET A 219 -8.16 -4.48 -16.43
C MET A 219 -6.96 -4.68 -15.48
N ARG A 220 -6.51 -3.60 -14.82
CA ARG A 220 -5.43 -3.61 -13.82
C ARG A 220 -5.65 -2.49 -12.80
N GLN A 221 -5.20 -2.68 -11.55
CA GLN A 221 -5.20 -1.64 -10.49
C GLN A 221 -6.57 -0.95 -10.26
N GLN A 222 -7.66 -1.70 -10.40
CA GLN A 222 -9.04 -1.23 -10.20
C GLN A 222 -9.69 -1.97 -9.02
N THR A 223 -10.71 -1.35 -8.40
CA THR A 223 -11.55 -2.01 -7.39
C THR A 223 -12.82 -2.53 -8.08
N PHE A 224 -12.99 -3.85 -8.13
CA PHE A 224 -14.14 -4.54 -8.72
C PHE A 224 -15.08 -5.05 -7.63
N VAL A 225 -16.35 -4.66 -7.67
CA VAL A 225 -17.36 -5.06 -6.69
C VAL A 225 -18.45 -5.87 -7.36
N ILE A 226 -18.47 -7.18 -7.11
CA ILE A 226 -19.41 -8.12 -7.72
C ILE A 226 -20.42 -8.53 -6.64
N SER A 227 -21.72 -8.47 -6.95
CA SER A 227 -22.74 -9.11 -6.11
C SER A 227 -23.42 -10.24 -6.86
N ALA A 228 -23.49 -11.40 -6.22
CA ALA A 228 -24.12 -12.60 -6.73
C ALA A 228 -24.58 -13.49 -5.56
N LYS A 229 -25.36 -14.53 -5.86
CA LYS A 229 -25.58 -15.59 -4.89
C LYS A 229 -24.31 -16.45 -4.84
N VAL A 230 -23.74 -16.66 -3.65
CA VAL A 230 -22.50 -17.44 -3.47
C VAL A 230 -22.86 -18.77 -2.84
N GLU A 231 -22.54 -19.88 -3.49
CA GLU A 231 -22.79 -21.24 -2.99
C GLU A 231 -21.57 -22.13 -3.26
N ASN A 232 -21.06 -22.80 -2.23
CA ASN A 232 -19.95 -23.77 -2.32
C ASN A 232 -18.70 -23.28 -3.09
N GLY A 233 -18.35 -21.99 -2.98
CA GLY A 233 -17.23 -21.39 -3.70
C GLY A 233 -17.51 -21.00 -5.16
N PHE A 234 -18.78 -20.98 -5.59
CA PHE A 234 -19.20 -20.53 -6.90
C PHE A 234 -20.10 -19.29 -6.81
N LEU A 235 -19.91 -18.34 -7.73
CA LEU A 235 -20.92 -17.33 -8.03
C LEU A 235 -22.00 -17.97 -8.90
N MET A 236 -23.25 -17.88 -8.46
CA MET A 236 -24.43 -18.44 -9.12
C MET A 236 -25.23 -17.32 -9.79
N HIS A 237 -25.49 -17.45 -11.09
CA HIS A 237 -26.38 -16.56 -11.84
C HIS A 237 -27.19 -17.35 -12.87
N GLY A 238 -28.50 -17.48 -12.65
CA GLY A 238 -29.36 -18.35 -13.44
C GLY A 238 -28.89 -19.81 -13.37
N LYS A 239 -28.56 -20.40 -14.53
CA LYS A 239 -28.02 -21.77 -14.63
C LYS A 239 -26.49 -21.82 -14.62
N GLU A 240 -25.81 -20.68 -14.76
CA GLU A 240 -24.36 -20.65 -14.92
C GLU A 240 -23.64 -20.40 -13.58
N LYS A 241 -22.42 -20.93 -13.51
CA LYS A 241 -21.58 -20.96 -12.31
C LYS A 241 -20.19 -20.47 -12.66
N ILE A 242 -19.61 -19.61 -11.82
CA ILE A 242 -18.24 -19.13 -11.96
C ILE A 242 -17.49 -19.46 -10.67
N ALA A 243 -16.37 -20.17 -10.76
CA ALA A 243 -15.57 -20.49 -9.58
C ALA A 243 -14.95 -19.21 -9.00
N VAL A 244 -15.14 -18.98 -7.70
CA VAL A 244 -14.57 -17.80 -7.01
C VAL A 244 -13.04 -17.82 -7.08
N LYS A 245 -12.43 -19.01 -6.99
CA LYS A 245 -10.98 -19.23 -7.13
C LYS A 245 -10.40 -18.74 -8.46
N ASP A 246 -11.15 -18.81 -9.55
CA ASP A 246 -10.69 -18.28 -10.86
C ASP A 246 -10.71 -16.75 -10.87
N LEU A 247 -11.70 -16.14 -10.22
CA LEU A 247 -11.78 -14.69 -10.05
C LEU A 247 -10.67 -14.17 -9.14
N GLU A 248 -10.39 -14.87 -8.03
CA GLU A 248 -9.25 -14.60 -7.14
C GLU A 248 -7.92 -14.65 -7.89
N LYS A 249 -7.70 -15.71 -8.68
CA LYS A 249 -6.49 -15.89 -9.48
C LYS A 249 -6.30 -14.76 -10.49
N VAL A 250 -7.33 -14.45 -11.28
CA VAL A 250 -7.25 -13.34 -12.25
C VAL A 250 -7.05 -12.00 -11.53
N ALA A 251 -7.71 -11.77 -10.39
CA ALA A 251 -7.53 -10.56 -9.61
C ALA A 251 -6.10 -10.45 -9.03
N ALA A 252 -5.49 -11.57 -8.65
CA ALA A 252 -4.08 -11.63 -8.24
C ALA A 252 -3.12 -11.32 -9.39
N ASP A 253 -3.28 -12.00 -10.53
CA ASP A 253 -2.44 -11.81 -11.73
C ASP A 253 -2.50 -10.37 -12.28
N ARG A 254 -3.62 -9.67 -12.04
CA ARG A 254 -3.89 -8.31 -12.55
C ARG A 254 -3.89 -7.19 -11.51
N ASP A 255 -3.40 -7.44 -10.29
CA ASP A 255 -3.37 -6.45 -9.21
C ASP A 255 -4.74 -5.74 -8.99
N ILE A 256 -5.86 -6.44 -9.22
CA ILE A 256 -7.23 -5.93 -9.03
C ILE A 256 -7.62 -6.12 -7.57
N SER A 257 -8.22 -5.13 -6.92
CA SER A 257 -8.89 -5.31 -5.63
C SER A 257 -10.29 -5.87 -5.88
N LEU A 258 -10.57 -7.09 -5.42
CA LEU A 258 -11.83 -7.79 -5.71
C LEU A 258 -12.70 -7.84 -4.46
N ILE A 259 -13.94 -7.40 -4.59
CA ILE A 259 -14.98 -7.48 -3.56
C ILE A 259 -16.10 -8.37 -4.09
N ILE A 260 -16.43 -9.43 -3.34
CA ILE A 260 -17.54 -10.33 -3.64
C ILE A 260 -18.58 -10.21 -2.52
N LEU A 261 -19.81 -9.87 -2.89
CA LEU A 261 -20.96 -9.73 -1.98
C LEU A 261 -21.95 -10.87 -2.22
N GLY A 262 -22.02 -11.80 -1.28
CA GLY A 262 -22.98 -12.91 -1.26
C GLY A 262 -24.37 -12.42 -0.89
N SER A 263 -25.29 -12.46 -1.84
CA SER A 263 -26.66 -11.94 -1.68
C SER A 263 -27.68 -12.74 -2.48
N ASP A 264 -28.86 -12.97 -1.89
CA ASP A 264 -30.02 -13.52 -2.61
C ASP A 264 -30.65 -12.50 -3.58
N LYS A 265 -30.39 -11.20 -3.38
CA LYS A 265 -30.98 -10.08 -4.14
C LYS A 265 -29.86 -9.17 -4.71
N PRO A 266 -28.92 -9.71 -5.51
CA PRO A 266 -27.64 -9.05 -5.81
C PRO A 266 -27.79 -7.67 -6.47
N LYS A 267 -28.77 -7.52 -7.37
CA LYS A 267 -29.09 -6.23 -8.00
C LYS A 267 -29.47 -5.14 -6.99
N LYS A 268 -30.23 -5.47 -5.93
CA LYS A 268 -30.61 -4.51 -4.89
C LYS A 268 -29.41 -4.16 -4.00
N THR A 269 -28.61 -5.15 -3.60
CA THR A 269 -27.38 -4.96 -2.82
C THR A 269 -26.42 -3.98 -3.49
N LEU A 270 -26.18 -4.13 -4.80
CA LEU A 270 -25.36 -3.18 -5.56
C LEU A 270 -25.98 -1.79 -5.66
N GLN A 271 -27.30 -1.68 -5.83
CA GLN A 271 -27.99 -0.38 -5.89
C GLN A 271 -27.96 0.38 -4.57
N THR A 272 -28.10 -0.31 -3.43
CA THR A 272 -27.95 0.30 -2.09
C THR A 272 -26.50 0.76 -1.89
N LEU A 273 -25.52 -0.12 -2.15
CA LEU A 273 -24.10 0.23 -2.03
C LEU A 273 -23.70 1.40 -2.94
N ALA A 274 -24.19 1.44 -4.18
CA ALA A 274 -23.95 2.53 -5.12
C ALA A 274 -24.47 3.86 -4.59
N LYS A 275 -25.66 3.89 -3.97
CA LYS A 275 -26.23 5.09 -3.36
C LYS A 275 -25.43 5.54 -2.13
N ASP A 276 -25.09 4.61 -1.24
CA ASP A 276 -24.32 4.90 -0.03
C ASP A 276 -22.93 5.47 -0.38
N TRP A 277 -22.26 4.91 -1.38
CA TRP A 277 -20.97 5.40 -1.86
C TRP A 277 -21.07 6.66 -2.70
N GLN A 278 -22.16 6.86 -3.44
CA GLN A 278 -22.41 8.13 -4.12
C GLN A 278 -22.54 9.25 -3.10
N LYS A 279 -23.35 9.06 -2.05
CA LYS A 279 -23.47 10.03 -0.96
C LYS A 279 -22.11 10.35 -0.35
N LYS A 280 -21.28 9.34 -0.06
CA LYS A 280 -19.91 9.57 0.45
C LYS A 280 -18.98 10.27 -0.53
N LYS A 281 -19.18 10.09 -1.83
CA LYS A 281 -18.44 10.81 -2.89
C LYS A 281 -18.85 12.28 -2.91
N ASP A 282 -20.16 12.55 -2.83
CA ASP A 282 -20.73 13.89 -2.81
C ASP A 282 -20.33 14.64 -1.52
N ASP A 283 -20.30 13.94 -0.38
CA ASP A 283 -19.79 14.41 0.93
C ASP A 283 -18.25 14.50 1.00
N GLY A 284 -17.51 14.15 -0.07
CA GLY A 284 -16.03 14.13 -0.11
C GLY A 284 -15.34 13.04 0.73
N SER A 285 -16.09 12.28 1.54
CA SER A 285 -15.60 11.27 2.48
C SER A 285 -15.23 9.91 1.87
N LEU A 286 -15.48 9.68 0.56
CA LEU A 286 -15.17 8.40 -0.07
C LEU A 286 -13.66 8.07 -0.06
N ASN A 287 -12.79 9.07 -0.21
CA ASN A 287 -11.34 8.86 -0.22
C ASN A 287 -10.77 8.46 1.16
N THR A 288 -11.47 8.79 2.24
CA THR A 288 -11.11 8.40 3.62
C THR A 288 -11.85 7.14 4.10
N TYR A 289 -12.68 6.53 3.24
CA TYR A 289 -13.50 5.38 3.61
C TYR A 289 -12.66 4.08 3.67
N THR A 290 -12.35 3.65 4.89
CA THR A 290 -11.44 2.53 5.14
C THR A 290 -12.11 1.17 5.02
N THR A 291 -11.30 0.12 4.85
CA THR A 291 -11.72 -1.28 4.88
C THR A 291 -12.42 -1.66 6.19
N GLY A 292 -12.03 -1.09 7.33
CA GLY A 292 -12.77 -1.26 8.58
C GLY A 292 -14.15 -0.61 8.55
N ASP A 293 -14.27 0.57 7.92
CA ASP A 293 -15.57 1.21 7.74
C ASP A 293 -16.46 0.47 6.72
N PHE A 294 -15.88 -0.26 5.76
CA PHE A 294 -16.59 -1.20 4.89
C PHE A 294 -17.37 -2.23 5.70
N TYR A 295 -16.66 -2.98 6.54
CA TYR A 295 -17.21 -4.09 7.28
C TYR A 295 -18.16 -3.62 8.38
N ASN A 296 -17.87 -2.48 9.00
CA ASN A 296 -18.79 -1.81 9.91
C ASN A 296 -20.11 -1.37 9.26
N ALA A 297 -20.16 -1.11 7.94
CA ALA A 297 -21.42 -0.83 7.25
C ALA A 297 -22.35 -2.06 7.10
N PHE A 298 -21.82 -3.28 7.31
CA PHE A 298 -22.60 -4.51 7.39
C PHE A 298 -22.98 -4.88 8.82
N ALA A 299 -22.58 -4.10 9.83
CA ALA A 299 -23.06 -4.31 11.20
C ALA A 299 -24.49 -3.81 11.38
N ALA A 300 -25.30 -4.57 12.11
CA ALA A 300 -26.59 -4.08 12.58
C ALA A 300 -26.34 -2.99 13.65
N LYS A 301 -26.88 -1.78 13.42
CA LYS A 301 -26.64 -0.59 14.26
C LYS A 301 -26.91 -0.76 15.75
N ASN A 302 -27.77 -1.73 16.12
CA ASN A 302 -28.18 -2.01 17.49
C ASN A 302 -27.61 -3.35 18.01
N SER A 303 -26.65 -3.97 17.33
CA SER A 303 -26.00 -5.20 17.81
C SER A 303 -24.92 -4.87 18.84
N SER A 304 -25.03 -5.49 20.02
CA SER A 304 -23.97 -5.50 21.04
C SER A 304 -22.80 -6.43 20.67
N ALA A 305 -23.04 -7.45 19.84
CA ALA A 305 -22.03 -8.38 19.38
C ALA A 305 -21.37 -7.87 18.08
N PRO A 306 -20.03 -7.76 18.01
CA PRO A 306 -19.32 -7.42 16.79
C PRO A 306 -19.30 -8.59 15.79
N ILE A 307 -19.32 -8.28 14.50
CA ILE A 307 -19.24 -9.28 13.42
C ILE A 307 -17.83 -9.91 13.42
N PRO A 308 -17.70 -11.25 13.42
CA PRO A 308 -16.42 -11.90 13.21
C PRO A 308 -15.98 -11.76 11.75
N VAL A 309 -14.81 -11.19 11.53
CA VAL A 309 -14.14 -11.09 10.22
C VAL A 309 -12.88 -11.95 10.25
N GLY A 310 -12.81 -12.93 9.36
CA GLY A 310 -11.62 -13.74 9.12
C GLY A 310 -10.61 -12.99 8.24
N ILE A 311 -9.33 -13.27 8.46
CA ILE A 311 -8.22 -12.74 7.65
C ILE A 311 -7.32 -13.90 7.23
N ASP A 312 -7.28 -14.18 5.93
CA ASP A 312 -6.50 -15.28 5.36
C ASP A 312 -5.42 -14.75 4.40
N SER A 313 -4.33 -15.50 4.28
CA SER A 313 -3.34 -15.32 3.20
C SER A 313 -3.87 -15.94 1.89
N SER A 314 -4.29 -15.09 0.96
CA SER A 314 -4.73 -15.52 -0.38
C SER A 314 -3.53 -15.59 -1.32
N GLY A 315 -2.76 -16.67 -1.19
CA GLY A 315 -1.46 -16.81 -1.86
C GLY A 315 -0.38 -15.88 -1.28
N LYS A 316 0.73 -15.73 -2.01
CA LYS A 316 1.96 -15.10 -1.47
C LYS A 316 1.89 -13.57 -1.26
N LEU A 317 1.06 -12.87 -2.03
CA LEU A 317 1.10 -11.41 -2.16
C LEU A 317 -0.21 -10.71 -1.81
N ARG A 318 -1.19 -11.44 -1.25
CA ARG A 318 -2.54 -10.92 -1.00
C ARG A 318 -3.13 -11.42 0.31
N THR A 319 -4.11 -10.66 0.79
CA THR A 319 -4.90 -10.98 1.97
C THR A 319 -6.36 -10.99 1.55
N ALA A 320 -7.11 -12.00 1.99
CA ALA A 320 -8.55 -12.03 1.92
C ALA A 320 -9.11 -11.70 3.31
N LEU A 321 -9.92 -10.65 3.39
CA LEU A 321 -10.78 -10.41 4.55
C LEU A 321 -12.16 -10.97 4.20
N HIS A 322 -12.81 -11.68 5.12
CA HIS A 322 -14.12 -12.25 4.85
C HIS A 322 -15.01 -12.28 6.10
N PHE A 323 -16.33 -12.15 5.91
CA PHE A 323 -17.30 -12.63 6.88
C PHE A 323 -18.36 -13.47 6.18
N ASP A 324 -18.92 -14.41 6.94
CA ASP A 324 -20.10 -15.17 6.54
C ASP A 324 -21.11 -15.10 7.69
N HIS A 325 -22.25 -14.44 7.48
CA HIS A 325 -23.41 -14.62 8.33
C HIS A 325 -23.98 -16.00 8.02
N ARG A 326 -23.41 -17.03 8.65
CA ARG A 326 -24.10 -18.32 8.84
C ARG A 326 -25.45 -18.00 9.44
N ALA A 327 -26.49 -18.09 8.62
CA ALA A 327 -27.82 -17.69 9.01
C ALA A 327 -28.25 -18.51 10.23
N PRO A 328 -28.95 -17.90 11.22
CA PRO A 328 -29.71 -18.70 12.17
C PRO A 328 -30.63 -19.64 11.40
N THR A 329 -30.83 -20.84 11.96
CA THR A 329 -31.55 -21.96 11.36
C THR A 329 -32.88 -21.52 10.74
N LYS A 330 -33.24 -22.11 9.59
CA LYS A 330 -34.28 -21.72 8.60
C LYS A 330 -35.65 -21.18 9.10
N ALA A 331 -36.00 -21.27 10.38
CA ALA A 331 -37.31 -20.93 10.94
C ALA A 331 -37.67 -19.43 11.00
N ALA A 332 -36.72 -18.51 10.82
CA ALA A 332 -36.95 -17.08 11.11
C ALA A 332 -37.32 -16.18 9.91
N VAL A 333 -37.27 -16.66 8.66
CA VAL A 333 -37.39 -15.80 7.46
C VAL A 333 -38.72 -16.00 6.70
N GLU A 334 -39.54 -16.98 7.09
CA GLU A 334 -40.74 -17.39 6.34
C GLU A 334 -41.98 -16.49 6.58
N LYS A 335 -41.84 -15.44 7.40
CA LYS A 335 -42.95 -14.55 7.81
C LYS A 335 -42.68 -13.04 7.63
N GLN A 336 -42.17 -12.62 6.47
CA GLN A 336 -42.30 -11.21 6.08
C GLN A 336 -42.45 -11.01 4.56
N SER A 337 -43.66 -11.28 4.08
CA SER A 337 -44.12 -11.03 2.71
C SER A 337 -44.81 -9.67 2.59
N SER A 338 -44.09 -8.65 2.16
CA SER A 338 -44.69 -7.54 1.39
C SER A 338 -43.65 -6.93 0.44
N SER A 339 -44.06 -6.56 -0.78
CA SER A 339 -43.15 -6.09 -1.84
C SER A 339 -42.60 -4.67 -1.61
N LEU A 340 -43.18 -3.93 -0.66
CA LEU A 340 -42.86 -2.53 -0.35
C LEU A 340 -41.67 -2.36 0.62
N GLU A 341 -41.47 -3.25 1.60
CA GLU A 341 -40.38 -3.12 2.58
C GLU A 341 -38.98 -3.39 1.98
N LEU A 342 -38.88 -4.06 0.83
CA LEU A 342 -37.59 -4.41 0.20
C LEU A 342 -36.86 -3.21 -0.44
N ALA A 343 -37.39 -1.99 -0.39
CA ALA A 343 -36.74 -0.79 -0.94
C ALA A 343 -35.88 -0.05 0.09
N SER A 344 -36.17 -0.22 1.38
CA SER A 344 -35.49 0.41 2.52
C SER A 344 -34.61 -0.55 3.33
N MET A 345 -34.53 -1.83 2.93
CA MET A 345 -33.72 -2.84 3.62
C MET A 345 -32.24 -2.42 3.67
N PRO A 346 -31.63 -2.37 4.87
CA PRO A 346 -30.24 -1.96 5.04
C PRO A 346 -29.27 -3.04 4.55
N LEU A 347 -28.03 -2.63 4.24
CA LEU A 347 -27.03 -3.45 3.56
C LEU A 347 -26.71 -4.76 4.32
N ASN A 348 -26.72 -4.73 5.65
CA ASN A 348 -26.52 -5.87 6.53
C ASN A 348 -27.61 -6.96 6.45
N VAL A 349 -28.81 -6.63 5.94
CA VAL A 349 -29.90 -7.60 5.69
C VAL A 349 -29.82 -8.15 4.25
N LEU A 350 -29.24 -7.38 3.32
CA LEU A 350 -29.16 -7.75 1.92
C LEU A 350 -27.94 -8.61 1.56
N ALA A 351 -26.81 -8.45 2.26
CA ALA A 351 -25.59 -9.23 2.07
C ALA A 351 -25.39 -10.22 3.23
N LYS A 352 -25.35 -11.52 2.92
CA LYS A 352 -25.07 -12.60 3.88
C LYS A 352 -23.57 -12.75 4.12
N SER A 353 -22.76 -12.60 3.08
CA SER A 353 -21.30 -12.67 3.16
C SER A 353 -20.66 -11.55 2.34
N ALA A 354 -19.46 -11.14 2.77
CA ALA A 354 -18.62 -10.26 1.98
C ALA A 354 -17.18 -10.73 2.07
N MET A 355 -16.52 -10.86 0.91
CA MET A 355 -15.10 -11.17 0.80
C MET A 355 -14.39 -10.03 0.07
N LEU A 356 -13.31 -9.54 0.65
CA LEU A 356 -12.44 -8.49 0.12
C LEU A 356 -11.04 -9.06 -0.07
N LEU A 357 -10.64 -9.23 -1.32
CA LEU A 357 -9.30 -9.65 -1.70
C LEU A 357 -8.47 -8.42 -2.08
N GLN A 358 -7.49 -8.07 -1.25
CA GLN A 358 -6.58 -6.93 -1.47
C GLN A 358 -5.10 -7.38 -1.48
N PRO A 359 -4.17 -6.58 -2.04
CA PRO A 359 -2.74 -6.80 -1.86
C PRO A 359 -2.35 -6.81 -0.37
N ASN A 360 -1.32 -7.59 -0.01
CA ASN A 360 -0.71 -7.51 1.32
C ASN A 360 0.20 -6.27 1.43
N GLU A 361 0.75 -5.99 2.61
CA GLU A 361 1.55 -4.79 2.87
C GLU A 361 2.74 -4.65 1.91
N ALA A 362 3.51 -5.73 1.74
CA ALA A 362 4.68 -5.73 0.85
C ALA A 362 4.29 -5.48 -0.61
N ARG A 363 3.21 -6.08 -1.11
CA ARG A 363 2.75 -5.88 -2.49
C ARG A 363 2.11 -4.51 -2.70
N ALA A 364 1.41 -3.96 -1.71
CA ALA A 364 0.82 -2.63 -1.83
C ALA A 364 1.90 -1.55 -1.92
N LYS A 365 2.89 -1.56 -1.02
CA LYS A 365 4.04 -0.64 -1.10
C LYS A 365 4.73 -0.73 -2.46
N GLU A 366 5.02 -1.95 -2.92
CA GLU A 366 5.64 -2.15 -4.24
C GLU A 366 4.79 -1.64 -5.41
N LEU A 367 3.45 -1.65 -5.30
CA LEU A 367 2.55 -1.08 -6.31
C LEU A 367 2.47 0.45 -6.22
N ASP A 368 2.46 1.02 -5.01
CA ASP A 368 2.40 2.46 -4.75
C ASP A 368 3.72 3.16 -5.15
N ASP A 369 4.84 2.43 -5.10
CA ASP A 369 6.17 2.87 -5.55
C ASP A 369 6.36 2.83 -7.09
N ARG A 370 5.39 2.31 -7.87
CA ARG A 370 5.54 2.23 -9.34
C ARG A 370 5.22 3.57 -10.01
N ILE A 371 6.21 4.14 -10.67
CA ILE A 371 6.01 5.23 -11.65
C ILE A 371 5.23 4.72 -12.87
N HIS A 372 5.54 3.52 -13.36
CA HIS A 372 4.84 2.89 -14.48
C HIS A 372 4.21 1.54 -14.06
N PRO A 373 2.89 1.32 -14.22
CA PRO A 373 2.18 0.13 -13.71
C PRO A 373 2.72 -1.23 -14.14
N LEU A 374 3.35 -1.33 -15.32
CA LEU A 374 3.87 -2.60 -15.86
C LEU A 374 5.29 -2.95 -15.38
N ILE A 375 6.03 -2.00 -14.82
CA ILE A 375 7.44 -2.18 -14.48
C ILE A 375 7.56 -2.25 -12.93
N PRO A 376 8.19 -3.29 -12.35
CA PRO A 376 8.38 -3.38 -10.90
C PRO A 376 9.13 -2.18 -10.31
N SER A 377 8.78 -1.75 -9.10
CA SER A 377 9.40 -0.56 -8.49
C SER A 377 10.93 -0.67 -8.35
N TRP A 378 11.44 -1.86 -8.02
CA TRP A 378 12.87 -2.12 -7.90
C TRP A 378 13.66 -1.85 -9.20
N VAL A 379 13.04 -2.02 -10.37
CA VAL A 379 13.66 -1.70 -11.67
C VAL A 379 13.77 -0.19 -11.84
N HIS A 380 12.71 0.57 -11.52
CA HIS A 380 12.76 2.04 -11.53
C HIS A 380 13.84 2.57 -10.58
N LEU A 381 13.88 2.07 -9.34
CA LEU A 381 14.90 2.46 -8.36
C LEU A 381 16.31 2.12 -8.83
N SER A 382 16.50 0.95 -9.46
CA SER A 382 17.79 0.54 -10.02
C SER A 382 18.25 1.44 -11.18
N LEU A 383 17.33 1.83 -12.07
CA LEU A 383 17.62 2.78 -13.17
C LEU A 383 17.94 4.18 -12.66
N ILE A 384 17.20 4.67 -11.66
CA ILE A 384 17.44 5.98 -11.01
C ILE A 384 18.78 5.97 -10.26
N ALA A 385 19.08 4.92 -9.51
CA ALA A 385 20.35 4.76 -8.81
C ALA A 385 21.53 4.67 -9.78
N SER A 386 21.42 3.88 -10.85
CA SER A 386 22.44 3.77 -11.90
C SER A 386 22.69 5.12 -12.59
N LEU A 387 21.63 5.87 -12.91
CA LEU A 387 21.72 7.25 -13.43
C LEU A 387 22.47 8.17 -12.45
N ALA A 388 22.08 8.19 -11.16
CA ALA A 388 22.72 9.02 -10.15
C ALA A 388 24.20 8.67 -9.93
N ILE A 389 24.52 7.39 -9.78
CA ILE A 389 25.90 6.86 -9.65
C ILE A 389 26.73 7.20 -10.89
N GLY A 390 26.13 7.06 -12.07
CA GLY A 390 26.75 7.38 -13.36
C GLY A 390 27.00 8.87 -13.55
N LEU A 391 26.16 9.75 -12.98
CA LEU A 391 26.37 11.21 -12.94
C LEU A 391 27.46 11.61 -11.93
N VAL A 392 27.48 11.03 -10.73
CA VAL A 392 28.60 11.21 -9.77
C VAL A 392 29.92 10.77 -10.40
N SER A 393 29.90 9.67 -11.16
CA SER A 393 31.05 9.13 -11.89
C SER A 393 31.22 9.68 -13.31
N TYR A 394 30.60 10.83 -13.65
CA TYR A 394 30.40 11.29 -15.04
C TYR A 394 31.65 11.25 -15.92
N LYS A 395 32.84 11.62 -15.41
CA LYS A 395 34.09 11.57 -16.21
C LYS A 395 34.41 10.16 -16.70
N THR A 396 34.28 9.15 -15.82
CA THR A 396 34.50 7.75 -16.17
C THR A 396 33.36 7.22 -17.03
N SER A 397 32.11 7.54 -16.68
CA SER A 397 30.92 7.18 -17.48
C SER A 397 31.04 7.65 -18.93
N TRP A 398 31.44 8.92 -19.13
CA TRP A 398 31.63 9.52 -20.44
C TRP A 398 32.83 8.91 -21.20
N PHE A 399 33.93 8.60 -20.52
CA PHE A 399 35.08 7.91 -21.13
C PHE A 399 34.72 6.49 -21.61
N LEU A 400 34.00 5.72 -20.79
CA LEU A 400 33.54 4.38 -21.15
C LEU A 400 32.49 4.43 -22.28
N TYR A 401 31.57 5.39 -22.23
CA TYR A 401 30.62 5.63 -23.32
C TYR A 401 31.33 5.97 -24.65
N LEU A 402 32.35 6.82 -24.62
CA LEU A 402 33.13 7.15 -25.82
C LEU A 402 33.92 5.96 -26.40
N LYS A 403 34.28 4.95 -25.57
CA LYS A 403 34.84 3.69 -26.08
C LYS A 403 33.80 2.82 -26.79
N LEU A 404 32.56 2.82 -26.30
CA LEU A 404 31.46 2.06 -26.91
C LEU A 404 30.93 2.76 -28.18
N TRP A 405 30.81 4.08 -28.13
CA TRP A 405 30.26 4.92 -29.19
C TRP A 405 31.08 6.20 -29.33
N SER A 406 32.03 6.18 -30.28
CA SER A 406 32.85 7.33 -30.64
C SER A 406 32.03 8.59 -30.95
N SER A 407 32.52 9.76 -30.51
CA SER A 407 31.89 11.05 -30.81
C SER A 407 31.85 11.30 -32.33
N PRO A 408 30.74 11.82 -32.89
CA PRO A 408 30.72 12.24 -34.30
C PRO A 408 31.77 13.34 -34.55
N VAL A 409 32.45 13.26 -35.69
CA VAL A 409 33.51 14.20 -36.10
C VAL A 409 32.95 15.15 -37.16
N ARG A 410 33.18 16.47 -37.02
CA ARG A 410 32.59 17.51 -37.89
C ARG A 410 32.87 17.30 -39.38
N VAL A 411 34.06 16.78 -39.72
CA VAL A 411 34.54 16.53 -41.09
C VAL A 411 33.64 15.56 -41.86
N ASN A 412 32.98 14.62 -41.17
CA ASN A 412 32.17 13.57 -41.80
C ASN A 412 30.76 14.03 -42.20
N TYR A 413 30.44 15.33 -42.08
CA TYR A 413 29.10 15.87 -42.32
C TYR A 413 29.19 17.10 -43.24
N PRO A 414 28.45 17.15 -44.36
CA PRO A 414 28.49 18.32 -45.25
C PRO A 414 27.88 19.56 -44.55
N THR A 415 26.67 19.43 -44.00
CA THR A 415 25.96 20.56 -43.37
C THR A 415 26.18 20.63 -41.85
N TRP A 416 26.17 21.85 -41.31
CA TRP A 416 26.31 22.07 -39.87
C TRP A 416 25.12 21.48 -39.08
N HIS A 417 23.89 21.61 -39.60
CA HIS A 417 22.68 21.08 -38.95
C HIS A 417 22.72 19.56 -38.75
N ALA A 418 23.16 18.80 -39.77
CA ALA A 418 23.28 17.34 -39.66
C ALA A 418 24.28 16.92 -38.57
N PHE A 419 25.41 17.62 -38.48
CA PHE A 419 26.38 17.43 -37.41
C PHE A 419 25.78 17.74 -36.03
N THR A 420 25.14 18.90 -35.87
CA THR A 420 24.55 19.35 -34.59
C THR A 420 23.46 18.39 -34.10
N ILE A 421 22.58 17.92 -34.99
CA ILE A 421 21.54 16.93 -34.66
C ILE A 421 22.19 15.62 -34.21
N ARG A 422 23.19 15.11 -34.93
CA ARG A 422 23.86 13.85 -34.57
C ARG A 422 24.66 13.96 -33.27
N TYR A 423 25.31 15.09 -33.02
CA TYR A 423 26.02 15.37 -31.77
C TYR A 423 25.06 15.49 -30.58
N LEU A 424 23.91 16.15 -30.76
CA LEU A 424 22.86 16.18 -29.74
C LEU A 424 22.28 14.79 -29.47
N LEU A 425 22.01 13.99 -30.51
CA LEU A 425 21.52 12.62 -30.36
C LEU A 425 22.52 11.71 -29.63
N HIS A 426 23.82 11.88 -29.86
CA HIS A 426 24.89 11.19 -29.13
C HIS A 426 24.91 11.59 -27.64
N ARG A 427 24.79 12.90 -27.34
CA ARG A 427 24.65 13.41 -25.96
C ARG A 427 23.39 12.92 -25.26
N LEU A 428 22.25 12.87 -25.96
CA LEU A 428 20.99 12.33 -25.44
C LEU A 428 21.08 10.82 -25.23
N GLY A 429 21.69 10.08 -26.13
CA GLY A 429 21.94 8.63 -25.98
C GLY A 429 22.76 8.31 -24.73
N PHE A 430 23.75 9.14 -24.40
CA PHE A 430 24.47 9.03 -23.14
C PHE A 430 23.55 9.20 -21.90
N VAL A 431 22.73 10.26 -21.88
CA VAL A 431 21.91 10.59 -20.70
C VAL A 431 20.70 9.66 -20.55
N LEU A 432 20.03 9.30 -21.66
CA LEU A 432 18.77 8.56 -21.65
C LEU A 432 18.94 7.04 -21.73
N LEU A 433 20.04 6.55 -22.31
CA LEU A 433 20.27 5.11 -22.50
C LEU A 433 21.49 4.62 -21.70
N TYR A 434 22.65 5.25 -21.87
CA TYR A 434 23.88 4.76 -21.24
C TYR A 434 23.85 4.92 -19.70
N LEU A 435 23.52 6.11 -19.19
CA LEU A 435 23.53 6.34 -17.73
C LEU A 435 22.51 5.47 -16.96
N PRO A 436 21.23 5.36 -17.36
CA PRO A 436 20.29 4.52 -16.61
C PRO A 436 20.64 3.03 -16.67
N LEU A 437 21.14 2.53 -17.81
CA LEU A 437 21.44 1.10 -17.99
C LEU A 437 22.82 0.68 -17.46
N LEU A 438 23.84 1.53 -17.63
CA LEU A 438 25.25 1.17 -17.43
C LEU A 438 26.02 2.14 -16.52
N GLY A 439 25.38 3.17 -15.96
CA GLY A 439 26.02 4.16 -15.08
C GLY A 439 26.69 3.54 -13.83
N PHE A 440 26.13 2.44 -13.31
CA PHE A 440 26.72 1.68 -12.20
C PHE A 440 28.06 0.98 -12.53
N ILE A 441 28.42 0.81 -13.82
CA ILE A 441 29.70 0.18 -14.21
C ILE A 441 30.89 1.13 -13.97
N SER A 442 30.65 2.45 -14.00
CA SER A 442 31.69 3.46 -13.82
C SER A 442 32.45 3.37 -12.49
N PRO A 443 31.82 3.26 -11.31
CA PRO A 443 32.55 3.04 -10.06
C PRO A 443 33.29 1.69 -10.03
N ILE A 444 32.74 0.63 -10.64
CA ILE A 444 33.42 -0.68 -10.73
C ILE A 444 34.73 -0.53 -11.52
N TYR A 445 34.72 0.19 -12.65
CA TYR A 445 35.94 0.47 -13.41
C TYR A 445 36.95 1.33 -12.64
N ILE A 446 36.48 2.32 -11.87
CA ILE A 446 37.34 3.12 -10.98
C ILE A 446 38.00 2.21 -9.95
N LEU A 447 37.24 1.33 -9.29
CA LEU A 447 37.73 0.42 -8.26
C LEU A 447 38.76 -0.55 -8.83
N ILE A 448 38.48 -1.20 -9.98
CA ILE A 448 39.43 -2.08 -10.67
C ILE A 448 40.74 -1.34 -11.01
N THR A 449 40.65 -0.13 -11.58
CA THR A 449 41.85 0.65 -11.95
C THR A 449 42.61 1.19 -10.74
N TRP A 450 41.95 1.44 -9.61
CA TRP A 450 42.60 1.77 -8.33
C TRP A 450 43.31 0.54 -7.75
N THR A 451 42.63 -0.61 -7.63
CA THR A 451 43.21 -1.85 -7.12
C THR A 451 44.43 -2.27 -7.94
N TYR A 452 44.34 -2.22 -9.27
CA TYR A 452 45.48 -2.48 -10.16
C TYR A 452 46.65 -1.52 -9.89
N LYS A 453 46.40 -0.21 -9.73
CA LYS A 453 47.45 0.77 -9.41
C LYS A 453 48.10 0.54 -8.05
N ILE A 454 47.32 0.16 -7.04
CA ILE A 454 47.82 -0.16 -5.69
C ILE A 454 48.73 -1.40 -5.76
N ILE A 455 48.26 -2.49 -6.39
CA ILE A 455 49.06 -3.72 -6.59
C ILE A 455 50.34 -3.41 -7.37
N HIS A 456 50.25 -2.65 -8.46
CA HIS A 456 51.41 -2.28 -9.26
C HIS A 456 52.40 -1.37 -8.51
N PHE A 457 51.91 -0.48 -7.64
CA PHE A 457 52.76 0.43 -6.88
C PHE A 457 53.42 -0.25 -5.67
N LEU A 458 52.71 -1.11 -4.94
CA LEU A 458 53.19 -1.75 -3.71
C LEU A 458 53.94 -3.06 -3.95
N LEU A 459 53.57 -3.85 -4.97
CA LEU A 459 54.16 -5.17 -5.22
C LEU A 459 55.07 -5.15 -6.45
N ILE A 460 54.52 -4.77 -7.62
CA ILE A 460 55.24 -4.93 -8.89
C ILE A 460 56.46 -3.99 -8.97
N ARG A 461 56.31 -2.71 -8.65
CA ARG A 461 57.42 -1.74 -8.71
C ARG A 461 58.57 -2.06 -7.74
N PRO A 462 58.34 -2.34 -6.44
CA PRO A 462 59.41 -2.75 -5.54
C PRO A 462 60.06 -4.06 -5.97
N ALA A 463 59.28 -5.07 -6.38
CA ALA A 463 59.82 -6.33 -6.88
C ALA A 463 60.69 -6.12 -8.13
N SER A 464 60.26 -5.33 -9.12
CA SER A 464 61.07 -5.03 -10.30
C SER A 464 62.34 -4.24 -9.97
N TRP A 465 62.28 -3.33 -9.00
CA TRP A 465 63.45 -2.56 -8.55
C TRP A 465 64.46 -3.47 -7.82
N ILE A 466 64.00 -4.36 -6.94
CA ILE A 466 64.83 -5.35 -6.27
C ILE A 466 65.46 -6.31 -7.29
N LEU A 467 64.68 -6.84 -8.25
CA LEU A 467 65.22 -7.72 -9.29
C LEU A 467 66.27 -7.01 -10.16
N SER A 468 66.06 -5.74 -10.51
CA SER A 468 67.06 -4.92 -11.24
C SER A 468 68.32 -4.54 -10.43
N LYS A 469 68.37 -4.88 -9.14
CA LYS A 469 69.54 -4.72 -8.26
C LYS A 469 70.37 -6.01 -8.10
N PHE A 470 69.81 -7.15 -8.51
CA PHE A 470 70.46 -8.47 -8.43
C PHE A 470 70.79 -9.07 -9.82
N SER A 471 70.29 -8.46 -10.89
CA SER A 471 70.82 -8.57 -12.26
C SER A 471 71.88 -7.50 -12.52
#